data_AF-A0A7G9YQE8-F1
#
_entry.id   AF-A0A7G9YQE8-F1
#
_cell.length_a   1.000
_cell.length_b   1.000
_cell.length_c   1.000
_cell.angle_alpha   90.00
_cell.angle_beta   90.00
_cell.angle_gamma   90.00
#
_symmetry.space_group_name_H-M   'P 1'
#
loop_
_entity.id
_entity.type
_entity.pdbx_description
1 polymer ?
#
loop_
_entity_poly.entity_id
_entity_poly.type
_entity_poly.pdbx_seq_one_letter_code
_entity_poly.pdbx_strand_id
1 'polypeptide(L)'
;MENNSQPYVFVFGHEPAFEVNHPDCMACYSNARDEFWNSIGSAGGRIYFCGHDHLYNRAYVSDDSGSEIYQMVIGSCGAPSASWSPPYNDSRVVGEYHNDTDYGYVLVTVDHEYAEVEWIAWDGTGDPVWTTRDNFTLSVTTSPP
;
A
#
# COMPACT_ATOMS: atom_id res chain seq x y z
N MET A 1 -8.94 -7.10 -15.90
CA MET A 1 -8.09 -8.28 -15.62
C MET A 1 -8.94 -9.56 -15.57
N GLU A 2 -9.88 -9.74 -16.50
CA GLU A 2 -11.05 -10.63 -16.32
C GLU A 2 -10.76 -12.15 -16.41
N ASN A 3 -9.50 -12.59 -16.43
CA ASN A 3 -9.12 -14.00 -16.55
C ASN A 3 -7.91 -14.40 -15.70
N ASN A 4 -7.58 -13.63 -14.65
CA ASN A 4 -6.50 -14.00 -13.75
C ASN A 4 -7.00 -14.97 -12.67
N SER A 5 -6.42 -16.18 -12.62
CA SER A 5 -6.73 -17.19 -11.60
C SER A 5 -5.65 -17.30 -10.51
N GLN A 6 -4.68 -16.39 -10.48
CA GLN A 6 -3.63 -16.39 -9.47
C GLN A 6 -4.15 -15.87 -8.12
N PRO A 7 -3.77 -16.48 -6.98
CA PRO A 7 -4.30 -16.12 -5.67
C PRO A 7 -3.82 -14.77 -5.14
N TYR A 8 -2.70 -14.25 -5.68
CA TYR A 8 -2.13 -12.97 -5.28
C TYR A 8 -1.99 -12.06 -6.49
N VAL A 9 -2.68 -10.92 -6.44
CA VAL A 9 -2.58 -9.87 -7.45
C VAL A 9 -2.09 -8.61 -6.77
N PHE A 10 -0.91 -8.15 -7.18
CA PHE A 10 -0.27 -6.93 -6.73
C PHE A 10 -0.34 -5.89 -7.84
N VAL A 11 -0.77 -4.68 -7.51
CA VAL A 11 -0.90 -3.57 -8.47
C VAL A 11 0.13 -2.51 -8.11
N PHE A 12 0.78 -1.93 -9.12
CA PHE A 12 1.81 -0.93 -8.95
C PHE A 12 1.44 0.33 -9.72
N GLY A 13 1.63 1.49 -9.09
CA GLY A 13 1.53 2.80 -9.70
C GLY A 13 2.49 3.77 -9.02
N HIS A 14 2.55 5.01 -9.50
CA HIS A 14 3.41 6.02 -8.88
C HIS A 14 2.68 6.79 -7.78
N GLU A 15 1.53 7.38 -8.12
CA GLU A 15 0.78 8.27 -7.23
C GLU A 15 -0.13 7.49 -6.27
N PRO A 16 -0.29 7.95 -5.01
CA PRO A 16 -1.29 7.42 -4.11
C PRO A 16 -2.72 7.56 -4.67
N ALA A 17 -3.56 6.56 -4.39
CA ALA A 17 -5.00 6.59 -4.62
C ALA A 17 -5.72 7.46 -3.58
N PHE A 18 -5.24 7.41 -2.35
CA PHE A 18 -5.73 8.20 -1.24
C PHE A 18 -4.60 9.09 -0.74
N GLU A 19 -4.87 10.38 -0.65
CA GLU A 19 -3.88 11.42 -0.37
C GLU A 19 -3.22 11.21 0.99
N VAL A 20 -1.89 11.27 1.01
CA VAL A 20 -1.11 11.49 2.24
C VAL A 20 -0.56 12.92 2.24
N ASN A 21 0.66 13.16 1.78
CA ASN A 21 1.32 14.46 1.88
C ASN A 21 1.03 15.33 0.66
N HIS A 22 1.41 14.86 -0.52
CA HIS A 22 1.28 15.64 -1.73
C HIS A 22 -0.16 15.61 -2.27
N PRO A 23 -0.76 16.78 -2.56
CA PRO A 23 -2.14 16.87 -3.04
C PRO A 23 -2.28 16.50 -4.52
N ASP A 24 -1.19 16.45 -5.28
CA ASP A 24 -1.16 16.05 -6.69
C ASP A 24 -1.10 14.52 -6.85
N CYS A 25 -2.13 13.85 -6.34
CA CYS A 25 -2.31 12.41 -6.49
C CYS A 25 -3.70 12.09 -7.04
N MET A 26 -4.04 10.80 -7.15
CA MET A 26 -5.30 10.38 -7.77
C MET A 26 -6.54 10.83 -6.98
N ALA A 27 -6.39 11.25 -5.72
CA ALA A 27 -7.47 11.85 -4.93
C ALA A 27 -8.09 13.10 -5.59
N CYS A 28 -7.32 13.83 -6.41
CA CYS A 28 -7.82 14.94 -7.23
C CYS A 28 -8.87 14.54 -8.27
N TYR A 29 -8.93 13.25 -8.64
CA TYR A 29 -9.83 12.68 -9.64
C TYR A 29 -10.68 11.57 -9.03
N SER A 30 -11.41 11.89 -7.96
CA SER A 30 -12.11 10.93 -7.09
C SER A 30 -12.90 9.84 -7.85
N ASN A 31 -13.64 10.20 -8.89
CA ASN A 31 -14.42 9.24 -9.67
C ASN A 31 -13.54 8.22 -10.40
N ALA A 32 -12.49 8.68 -11.08
CA ALA A 32 -11.56 7.79 -11.80
C ALA A 32 -10.73 6.95 -10.81
N ARG A 33 -10.39 7.52 -9.66
CA ARG A 33 -9.72 6.83 -8.55
C ARG A 33 -10.60 5.72 -7.98
N ASP A 34 -11.89 5.97 -7.74
CA ASP A 34 -12.83 4.97 -7.24
C ASP A 34 -13.06 3.87 -8.29
N GLU A 35 -13.20 4.21 -9.58
CA GLU A 35 -13.24 3.22 -10.67
C GLU A 35 -11.99 2.34 -10.72
N PHE A 36 -10.80 2.95 -10.59
CA PHE A 36 -9.54 2.23 -10.50
C PHE A 36 -9.51 1.31 -9.28
N TRP A 37 -9.86 1.81 -8.10
CA TRP A 37 -9.87 1.04 -6.85
C TRP A 37 -10.79 -0.18 -6.92
N ASN A 38 -12.02 0.03 -7.41
CA ASN A 38 -12.99 -1.04 -7.64
C ASN A 38 -12.49 -2.07 -8.67
N SER A 39 -11.72 -1.64 -9.68
CA SER A 39 -11.13 -2.56 -10.65
C SER A 39 -10.05 -3.46 -10.05
N ILE A 40 -9.31 -2.98 -9.05
CA ILE A 40 -8.34 -3.79 -8.30
C ILE A 40 -9.09 -4.87 -7.52
N GLY A 41 -10.10 -4.47 -6.73
CA GLY A 41 -10.89 -5.40 -5.91
C GLY A 41 -11.62 -6.45 -6.75
N SER A 42 -12.25 -6.02 -7.85
CA SER A 42 -12.92 -6.92 -8.81
C SER A 42 -11.98 -7.95 -9.44
N ALA A 43 -10.68 -7.65 -9.51
CA ALA A 43 -9.65 -8.55 -10.02
C ALA A 43 -9.04 -9.45 -8.92
N GLY A 44 -9.54 -9.40 -7.69
CA GLY A 44 -8.96 -10.09 -6.53
C GLY A 44 -7.68 -9.45 -6.00
N GLY A 45 -7.36 -8.22 -6.45
CA GLY A 45 -6.22 -7.46 -5.96
C GLY A 45 -6.44 -7.01 -4.52
N ARG A 46 -5.41 -7.16 -3.69
CA ARG A 46 -5.44 -6.78 -2.27
C ARG A 46 -4.41 -5.74 -1.89
N ILE A 47 -3.45 -5.44 -2.76
CA ILE A 47 -2.44 -4.40 -2.51
C ILE A 47 -2.20 -3.56 -3.76
N TYR A 48 -2.25 -2.25 -3.56
CA TYR A 48 -1.74 -1.23 -4.46
C TYR A 48 -0.47 -0.63 -3.86
N PHE A 49 0.67 -0.89 -4.50
CA PHE A 49 1.96 -0.28 -4.17
C PHE A 49 2.12 1.03 -4.94
N CYS A 50 2.48 2.09 -4.22
CA CYS A 50 2.73 3.41 -4.77
C CYS A 50 3.90 4.09 -4.08
N GLY A 51 4.35 5.21 -4.62
CA GLY A 51 5.40 6.04 -4.05
C GLY A 51 4.93 7.48 -4.02
N HIS A 52 5.64 8.35 -4.76
CA HIS A 52 5.45 9.80 -4.83
C HIS A 52 5.78 10.52 -3.52
N ASP A 53 5.08 10.17 -2.46
CA ASP A 53 5.32 10.70 -1.12
C ASP A 53 6.50 10.00 -0.46
N HIS A 54 7.51 10.78 -0.05
CA HIS A 54 8.76 10.27 0.51
C HIS A 54 8.61 9.83 1.98
N LEU A 55 7.75 8.83 2.21
CA LEU A 55 7.45 8.23 3.50
C LEU A 55 7.03 6.77 3.31
N TYR A 56 6.92 6.05 4.42
CA TYR A 56 6.21 4.78 4.48
C TYR A 56 4.81 4.96 5.09
N ASN A 57 3.79 4.41 4.44
CA ASN A 57 2.46 4.32 5.00
C ASN A 57 1.75 3.04 4.53
N ARG A 58 1.05 2.41 5.47
CA ARG A 58 0.11 1.32 5.20
C ARG A 58 -1.28 1.71 5.71
N ALA A 59 -2.24 1.66 4.80
CA ALA A 59 -3.65 1.86 5.08
C ALA A 59 -4.47 0.94 4.19
N TYR A 60 -5.73 0.69 4.56
CA TYR A 60 -6.66 0.00 3.67
C TYR A 60 -7.95 0.78 3.46
N VAL A 61 -8.58 0.50 2.32
CA VAL A 61 -9.89 1.05 1.95
C VAL A 61 -10.68 -0.06 1.29
N SER A 62 -11.91 -0.29 1.74
CA SER A 62 -12.81 -1.21 1.06
C SER A 62 -13.23 -0.64 -0.29
N ASP A 63 -13.27 -1.51 -1.31
CA ASP A 63 -13.97 -1.22 -2.55
C ASP A 63 -15.51 -1.22 -2.35
N ASP A 64 -16.28 -0.91 -3.40
CA ASP A 64 -17.74 -0.89 -3.32
C ASP A 64 -18.37 -2.27 -3.04
N SER A 65 -17.63 -3.36 -3.27
CA SER A 65 -18.04 -4.73 -2.96
C SER A 65 -17.71 -5.16 -1.53
N GLY A 66 -16.98 -4.33 -0.78
CA GLY A 66 -16.51 -4.60 0.57
C GLY A 66 -15.15 -5.29 0.66
N SER A 67 -14.46 -5.50 -0.46
CA SER A 67 -13.11 -6.08 -0.49
C SER A 67 -12.09 -5.07 0.03
N GLU A 68 -11.36 -5.43 1.08
CA GLU A 68 -10.29 -4.59 1.63
C GLU A 68 -9.05 -4.62 0.73
N ILE A 69 -8.63 -3.44 0.29
CA ILE A 69 -7.43 -3.26 -0.53
C ILE A 69 -6.47 -2.36 0.24
N TYR A 70 -5.21 -2.76 0.36
CA TYR A 70 -4.17 -1.96 1.00
C TYR A 70 -3.57 -0.96 0.00
N GLN A 71 -3.47 0.30 0.40
CA GLN A 71 -2.53 1.24 -0.19
C GLN A 71 -1.24 1.18 0.61
N MET A 72 -0.14 0.85 -0.08
CA MET A 72 1.20 0.82 0.46
C MET A 72 2.01 1.94 -0.18
N VAL A 73 2.19 3.06 0.54
CA VAL A 73 3.09 4.13 0.12
C VAL A 73 4.51 3.71 0.54
N ILE A 74 5.35 3.44 -0.45
CA ILE A 74 6.71 2.92 -0.30
C ILE A 74 7.74 3.89 -0.88
N GLY A 75 7.59 5.19 -0.59
CA GLY A 75 8.46 6.25 -1.10
C GLY A 75 9.68 6.56 -0.22
N SER A 76 9.90 5.81 0.86
CA SER A 76 11.03 6.00 1.77
C SER A 76 12.38 5.48 1.25
N CYS A 77 12.59 5.39 -0.07
CA CYS A 77 13.75 4.71 -0.66
C CYS A 77 15.04 5.56 -0.81
N GLY A 78 15.10 6.75 -0.21
CA GLY A 78 16.34 7.54 -0.11
C GLY A 78 16.23 9.03 -0.46
N ALA A 79 15.08 9.49 -0.94
CA ALA A 79 14.83 10.92 -1.10
C ALA A 79 14.53 11.58 0.27
N PRO A 80 14.76 12.90 0.44
CA PRO A 80 14.46 13.58 1.69
C PRO A 80 13.01 13.35 2.11
N SER A 81 12.80 12.98 3.37
CA SER A 81 11.49 12.57 3.82
C SER A 81 10.49 13.72 3.81
N ALA A 82 9.25 13.37 3.53
CA ALA A 82 8.15 14.30 3.46
C ALA A 82 7.28 14.14 4.71
N SER A 83 7.20 15.19 5.54
CA SER A 83 6.42 15.12 6.78
C SER A 83 4.93 15.13 6.51
N TRP A 84 4.24 14.11 7.01
CA TRP A 84 2.80 14.00 7.04
C TRP A 84 2.41 13.31 8.34
N SER A 85 1.17 13.46 8.78
CA SER A 85 0.71 12.73 9.95
C SER A 85 -0.75 12.33 9.75
N PRO A 86 -1.14 11.11 10.16
CA PRO A 86 -2.54 10.70 10.15
C PRO A 86 -3.39 11.60 11.06
N PRO A 87 -4.72 11.64 10.86
CA PRO A 87 -5.49 10.78 9.97
C PRO A 87 -5.47 11.25 8.50
N TYR A 88 -5.91 10.35 7.61
CA TYR A 88 -6.27 10.69 6.24
C TYR A 88 -7.45 11.66 6.21
N ASN A 89 -7.49 12.53 5.20
CA ASN A 89 -8.63 13.42 4.95
C ASN A 89 -9.87 12.66 4.44
N ASP A 90 -9.67 11.54 3.74
CA ASP A 90 -10.75 10.67 3.25
C ASP A 90 -11.17 9.72 4.38
N SER A 91 -12.40 9.89 4.88
CA SER A 91 -12.92 9.14 6.02
C SER A 91 -13.13 7.65 5.76
N ARG A 92 -13.04 7.19 4.50
CA ARG A 92 -13.10 5.77 4.16
C ARG A 92 -11.78 5.05 4.46
N VAL A 93 -10.69 5.80 4.61
CA VAL A 93 -9.36 5.22 4.79
C VAL A 93 -9.13 4.82 6.24
N VAL A 94 -8.73 3.56 6.43
CA VAL A 94 -8.29 3.05 7.72
C VAL A 94 -6.77 2.97 7.71
N GLY A 95 -6.11 3.93 8.35
CA GLY A 95 -4.65 3.93 8.51
C GLY A 95 -4.20 2.93 9.58
N GLU A 96 -3.16 2.16 9.28
CA GLU A 96 -2.65 1.13 10.19
C GLU A 96 -1.21 1.39 10.65
N TYR A 97 -0.35 1.85 9.75
CA TYR A 97 1.04 2.14 10.07
C TYR A 97 1.56 3.34 9.28
N HIS A 98 2.42 4.14 9.90
CA HIS A 98 3.05 5.29 9.27
C HIS A 98 4.46 5.51 9.83
N ASN A 99 5.41 5.87 8.95
CA ASN A 99 6.75 6.32 9.32
C ASN A 99 7.28 7.29 8.24
N ASP A 100 7.64 8.51 8.64
CA ASP A 100 8.23 9.55 7.79
C ASP A 100 9.70 9.87 8.13
N THR A 101 10.37 8.99 8.89
CA THR A 101 11.75 9.19 9.36
C THR A 101 12.73 8.22 8.75
N ASP A 102 12.36 6.94 8.65
CA ASP A 102 13.27 5.88 8.28
C ASP A 102 13.22 5.61 6.78
N TYR A 103 14.35 5.20 6.23
CA TYR A 103 14.46 4.77 4.84
C TYR A 103 14.18 3.27 4.74
N GLY A 104 13.53 2.83 3.67
CA GLY A 104 13.17 1.41 3.57
C GLY A 104 12.76 0.92 2.20
N TYR A 105 12.50 -0.38 2.17
CA TYR A 105 11.92 -1.10 1.04
C TYR A 105 10.93 -2.13 1.56
N VAL A 106 10.01 -2.55 0.69
CA VAL A 106 9.08 -3.64 1.00
C VAL A 106 9.55 -4.93 0.35
N LEU A 107 9.59 -6.00 1.12
CA LEU A 107 9.80 -7.37 0.67
C LEU A 107 8.46 -8.10 0.71
N VAL A 108 8.06 -8.73 -0.40
CA VAL A 108 6.90 -9.62 -0.45
C VAL A 108 7.39 -11.04 -0.69
N THR A 109 7.17 -11.92 0.29
CA THR A 109 7.48 -13.34 0.20
C THR A 109 6.18 -14.09 -0.07
N VAL A 110 6.08 -14.76 -1.23
CA VAL A 110 4.87 -15.47 -1.64
C VAL A 110 5.06 -16.98 -1.48
N ASP A 111 4.20 -17.59 -0.68
CA ASP A 111 4.05 -19.04 -0.51
C ASP A 111 2.68 -19.50 -1.09
N HIS A 112 2.40 -20.80 -1.12
CA HIS A 112 1.12 -21.33 -1.58
C HIS A 112 -0.05 -20.95 -0.65
N GLU A 113 0.21 -20.68 0.64
CA GLU A 113 -0.82 -20.43 1.67
C GLU A 113 -0.99 -18.95 2.04
N TYR A 114 0.10 -18.18 2.00
CA TYR A 114 0.10 -16.76 2.34
C TYR A 114 1.11 -15.97 1.50
N ALA A 115 0.91 -14.67 1.41
CA ALA A 115 1.95 -13.71 1.05
C ALA A 115 2.30 -12.88 2.29
N GLU A 116 3.55 -12.91 2.72
CA GLU A 116 4.09 -12.07 3.79
C GLU A 116 4.63 -10.78 3.19
N VAL A 117 4.26 -9.64 3.78
CA VAL A 117 4.67 -8.31 3.34
C VAL A 117 5.39 -7.64 4.50
N GLU A 118 6.65 -7.30 4.29
CA GLU A 118 7.51 -6.68 5.29
C GLU A 118 8.04 -5.34 4.80
N TRP A 119 7.94 -4.31 5.62
CA TRP A 119 8.73 -3.10 5.43
C TRP A 119 10.00 -3.18 6.25
N ILE A 120 11.11 -3.23 5.55
CA ILE A 120 12.45 -3.33 6.11
C ILE A 120 13.09 -1.96 6.02
N ALA A 121 13.46 -1.41 7.17
CA ALA A 121 13.90 -0.03 7.29
C ALA A 121 15.24 0.14 8.02
N TRP A 122 15.88 1.25 7.71
CA TRP A 122 17.10 1.79 8.31
C TRP A 122 16.84 3.24 8.72
N ASP A 123 17.26 3.63 9.91
CA ASP A 123 17.01 4.96 10.50
C ASP A 123 17.77 6.13 9.82
N GLY A 124 18.54 5.85 8.76
CA GLY A 124 19.30 6.86 8.05
C GLY A 124 20.59 7.30 8.74
N THR A 125 20.98 6.65 9.84
CA THR A 125 22.18 6.99 10.61
C THR A 125 23.23 5.88 10.57
N GLY A 126 24.51 6.29 10.48
CA GLY A 126 25.64 5.36 10.48
C GLY A 126 25.63 4.37 9.31
N ASP A 127 26.20 3.18 9.55
CA ASP A 127 26.14 2.08 8.59
C ASP A 127 24.72 1.45 8.59
N PRO A 128 24.17 1.08 7.42
CA PRO A 128 22.82 0.53 7.35
C PRO A 128 22.62 -0.75 8.17
N VAL A 129 21.73 -0.67 9.16
CA VAL A 129 21.18 -1.83 9.88
C VAL A 129 19.71 -1.98 9.52
N TRP A 130 19.43 -2.92 8.61
CA TRP A 130 18.09 -3.17 8.08
C TRP A 130 17.26 -4.02 9.05
N THR A 131 16.09 -3.52 9.43
CA THR A 131 15.20 -4.14 10.41
C THR A 131 13.76 -4.13 9.92
N THR A 132 13.02 -5.24 10.07
CA THR A 132 11.57 -5.25 9.81
C THR A 132 10.89 -4.35 10.84
N ARG A 133 10.23 -3.27 10.38
CA ARG A 133 9.54 -2.28 11.23
C ARG A 133 8.03 -2.36 11.13
N ASP A 134 7.51 -2.91 10.03
CA ASP A 134 6.11 -3.22 9.83
C ASP A 134 6.00 -4.53 9.05
N ASN A 135 4.99 -5.34 9.36
CA ASN A 135 4.69 -6.56 8.62
C ASN A 135 3.21 -6.92 8.72
N PHE A 136 2.73 -7.64 7.71
CA PHE A 136 1.42 -8.28 7.72
C PHE A 136 1.38 -9.43 6.71
N THR A 137 0.33 -10.25 6.76
CA THR A 137 0.14 -11.36 5.83
C THR A 137 -1.19 -11.27 5.10
N LEU A 138 -1.17 -11.67 3.83
CA LEU A 138 -2.35 -11.96 3.04
C LEU A 138 -2.53 -13.48 2.97
N SER A 139 -3.59 -14.02 3.55
CA SER A 139 -3.95 -15.43 3.27
C SER A 139 -4.60 -15.58 1.90
N VAL A 140 -4.44 -16.76 1.27
CA VAL A 140 -5.23 -17.12 0.08
C VAL A 140 -6.71 -16.96 0.40
N THR A 141 -7.42 -16.20 -0.41
CA THR A 141 -8.88 -16.13 -0.34
C THR A 141 -9.42 -17.32 -1.11
N THR A 142 -9.93 -18.35 -0.43
CA THR A 142 -10.71 -19.37 -1.14
C THR A 142 -12.02 -18.70 -1.56
N SER A 143 -12.24 -18.52 -2.86
CA SER A 143 -13.58 -18.20 -3.36
C SER A 143 -14.56 -19.20 -2.75
N PRO A 144 -15.73 -18.77 -2.24
CA PRO A 144 -16.76 -19.73 -1.89
C PRO A 144 -17.12 -20.54 -3.15
N PRO A 145 -17.38 -21.85 -3.01
CA PRO A 145 -17.78 -22.70 -4.14
C PRO A 145 -19.09 -22.25 -4.80
#